data_AF-A0A2P6MTR3-F1
#
_entry.id   AF-A0A2P6MTR3-F1
#
_cell.length_a   1.000
_cell.length_b   1.000
_cell.length_c   1.000
_cell.angle_alpha   90.00
_cell.angle_beta   90.00
_cell.angle_gamma   90.00
#
_symmetry.space_group_name_H-M   'P 1'
#
loop_
_entity.id
_entity.type
_entity.pdbx_description
1 polymer ?
#
loop_
_entity_poly.entity_id
_entity_poly.type
_entity_poly.pdbx_seq_one_letter_code
_entity_poly.pdbx_strand_id
1 'polypeptide(L)'
;MADDSSFEIKNRKRNLEMLVEKRTNTLDYLKRLYSGEQNLHYLNIVRVQPQQVIQAIKPATLQKRAMAWCILGYSLASTLKIENTPTYVKTLIQLMEEYDYLLDHDMSSFGPNFKSREVSVNLDREDVEEFKPKIHKVGNTVYFEFLQIFNIPCDLDYLEIIFALSDVLKLVFGKLDVDKVNRLHYELILRFDSRMKHHFYSVLEKEMYEIGKKTVAEQTADVNTLFKTWLVVK
;
A
#
# COMPACT_ATOMS: atom_id res chain seq x y z
N MET A 1 -25.47 -31.20 7.95
CA MET A 1 -25.22 -30.23 6.86
C MET A 1 -25.29 -28.75 7.30
N ALA A 2 -25.82 -28.41 8.49
CA ALA A 2 -25.78 -27.03 9.01
C ALA A 2 -24.48 -26.64 9.74
N ASP A 3 -23.71 -27.63 10.23
CA ASP A 3 -22.51 -27.41 11.05
C ASP A 3 -21.30 -26.89 10.24
N ASP A 4 -21.18 -27.35 8.99
CA ASP A 4 -20.07 -27.04 8.09
C ASP A 4 -20.07 -25.55 7.65
N SER A 5 -21.27 -24.99 7.44
CA SER A 5 -21.44 -23.57 7.06
C SER A 5 -21.12 -22.61 8.22
N SER A 6 -21.50 -22.99 9.45
CA SER A 6 -21.20 -22.21 10.66
C SER A 6 -19.69 -22.16 10.95
N PHE A 7 -19.02 -23.30 10.78
CA PHE A 7 -17.56 -23.40 10.91
C PHE A 7 -16.83 -22.54 9.87
N GLU A 8 -17.25 -22.59 8.60
CA GLU A 8 -16.65 -21.78 7.53
C GLU A 8 -16.79 -20.27 7.81
N ILE A 9 -17.98 -19.82 8.22
CA ILE A 9 -18.23 -18.41 8.57
C ILE A 9 -17.29 -17.95 9.69
N LYS A 10 -17.19 -18.76 10.76
CA LYS A 10 -16.32 -18.47 11.91
C LYS A 10 -14.85 -18.41 11.52
N ASN A 11 -14.41 -19.32 10.63
CA ASN A 11 -13.03 -19.34 10.15
C ASN A 11 -12.70 -18.11 9.30
N ARG A 12 -13.60 -17.69 8.40
CA ARG A 12 -13.40 -16.47 7.59
C ARG A 12 -13.30 -15.22 8.46
N LYS A 13 -14.18 -15.09 9.46
CA LYS A 13 -14.14 -13.99 10.42
C LYS A 13 -12.78 -13.93 11.12
N ARG A 14 -12.33 -15.05 11.69
CA ARG A 14 -11.02 -15.15 12.34
C ARG A 14 -9.87 -14.79 11.38
N ASN A 15 -9.91 -15.25 10.14
CA ASN A 15 -8.87 -14.96 9.15
C ASN A 15 -8.80 -13.47 8.79
N LEU A 16 -9.95 -12.78 8.72
CA LEU A 16 -9.99 -11.33 8.51
C LEU A 16 -9.46 -10.56 9.71
N GLU A 17 -9.83 -10.95 10.93
CA GLU A 17 -9.30 -10.35 12.16
C GLU A 17 -7.76 -10.45 12.19
N MET A 18 -7.23 -11.65 11.93
CA MET A 18 -5.78 -11.87 11.84
C MET A 18 -5.14 -11.07 10.70
N LEU A 19 -5.83 -10.90 9.57
CA LEU A 19 -5.32 -10.11 8.45
C LEU A 19 -5.21 -8.64 8.85
N VAL A 20 -6.26 -8.05 9.42
CA VAL A 20 -6.30 -6.64 9.85
C VAL A 20 -5.23 -6.38 10.91
N GLU A 21 -5.13 -7.25 11.91
CA GLU A 21 -4.09 -7.16 12.95
C GLU A 21 -2.68 -7.24 12.33
N LYS A 22 -2.44 -8.23 11.46
CA LYS A 22 -1.15 -8.39 10.77
C LYS A 22 -0.78 -7.13 9.97
N ARG A 23 -1.73 -6.52 9.28
CA ARG A 23 -1.50 -5.29 8.50
C ARG A 23 -1.22 -4.09 9.36
N THR A 24 -1.99 -3.92 10.42
CA THR A 24 -1.77 -2.85 11.39
C THR A 24 -0.35 -2.94 11.96
N ASN A 25 0.03 -4.13 12.44
CA ASN A 25 1.37 -4.37 13.00
C ASN A 25 2.49 -4.18 11.97
N THR A 26 2.27 -4.61 10.72
CA THR A 26 3.26 -4.44 9.64
C THR A 26 3.43 -2.96 9.29
N LEU A 27 2.34 -2.19 9.20
CA LEU A 27 2.39 -0.76 8.91
C LEU A 27 3.08 0.01 10.03
N ASP A 28 2.79 -0.32 11.30
CA ASP A 28 3.47 0.30 12.44
C ASP A 28 4.96 -0.04 12.46
N TYR A 29 5.33 -1.29 12.19
CA TYR A 29 6.72 -1.70 12.07
C TYR A 29 7.44 -0.95 10.94
N LEU A 30 6.85 -0.87 9.75
CA LEU A 30 7.43 -0.16 8.61
C LEU A 30 7.59 1.34 8.91
N LYS A 31 6.57 2.00 9.50
CA LYS A 31 6.69 3.41 9.89
C LYS A 31 7.87 3.64 10.84
N ARG A 32 7.97 2.83 11.91
CA ARG A 32 9.05 2.92 12.89
C ARG A 32 10.42 2.69 12.23
N LEU A 33 10.51 1.72 11.33
CA LEU A 33 11.73 1.40 10.61
C LEU A 33 12.19 2.54 9.70
N TYR A 34 11.27 3.10 8.90
CA TYR A 34 11.55 4.22 7.99
C TYR A 34 11.78 5.55 8.74
N SER A 35 11.26 5.70 9.96
CA SER A 35 11.55 6.85 10.83
C SER A 35 12.96 6.84 11.44
N GLY A 36 13.66 5.69 11.36
CA GLY A 36 15.00 5.55 11.96
C GLY A 36 14.98 5.49 13.49
N GLU A 37 13.91 4.95 14.08
CA GLU A 37 13.78 4.85 15.54
C GLU A 37 15.03 4.19 16.16
N GLN A 38 15.60 4.85 17.19
CA GLN A 38 16.97 4.56 17.64
C GLN A 38 17.23 3.11 18.04
N ASN A 39 16.20 2.42 18.56
CA ASN A 39 16.29 1.05 19.07
C ASN A 39 15.79 -0.01 18.08
N LEU A 40 15.34 0.38 16.88
CA LEU A 40 14.81 -0.57 15.91
C LEU A 40 15.88 -0.97 14.89
N HIS A 41 16.07 -2.28 14.76
CA HIS A 41 17.02 -2.88 13.83
C HIS A 41 16.24 -3.71 12.81
N TYR A 42 16.50 -3.47 11.53
CA TYR A 42 16.00 -4.33 10.46
C TYR A 42 16.55 -5.74 10.64
N LEU A 43 15.62 -6.71 10.72
CA LEU A 43 15.92 -8.13 11.00
C LEU A 43 16.75 -8.36 12.28
N ASN A 44 16.74 -7.41 13.22
CA ASN A 44 17.60 -7.40 14.41
C ASN A 44 19.12 -7.38 14.11
N ILE A 45 19.52 -6.98 12.89
CA ILE A 45 20.92 -7.01 12.44
C ILE A 45 21.42 -5.60 12.18
N VAL A 46 20.70 -4.81 11.38
CA VAL A 46 21.19 -3.50 10.91
C VAL A 46 20.24 -2.37 11.22
N ARG A 47 20.80 -1.23 11.61
CA ARG A 47 20.05 0.00 11.77
C ARG A 47 20.09 0.79 10.47
N VAL A 48 18.92 1.09 9.93
CA VAL A 48 18.76 1.89 8.71
C VAL A 48 18.35 3.30 9.10
N GLN A 49 19.09 4.30 8.62
CA GLN A 49 18.77 5.71 8.83
C GLN A 49 17.89 6.25 7.70
N PRO A 50 16.99 7.21 7.98
CA PRO A 50 16.10 7.78 6.96
C PRO A 50 16.86 8.35 5.75
N GLN A 51 18.02 8.96 5.98
CA GLN A 51 18.88 9.50 4.93
C GLN A 51 19.41 8.40 4.00
N GLN A 52 19.70 7.21 4.52
CA GLN A 52 20.14 6.08 3.69
C GLN A 52 19.02 5.61 2.76
N VAL A 53 17.77 5.70 3.18
CA VAL A 53 16.60 5.39 2.33
C VAL A 53 16.52 6.36 1.16
N ILE A 54 16.55 7.67 1.45
CA ILE A 54 16.47 8.71 0.43
C ILE A 54 17.64 8.60 -0.57
N GLN A 55 18.84 8.32 -0.08
CA GLN A 55 20.04 8.21 -0.92
C GLN A 55 20.10 6.92 -1.73
N ALA A 56 19.42 5.85 -1.30
CA ALA A 56 19.40 4.57 -2.01
C ALA A 56 18.53 4.59 -3.27
N ILE A 57 17.63 5.56 -3.41
CA ILE A 57 16.62 5.64 -4.47
C ILE A 57 16.90 6.84 -5.36
N LYS A 58 16.78 6.67 -6.68
CA LYS A 58 16.93 7.78 -7.62
C LYS A 58 15.85 8.86 -7.37
N PRO A 59 16.18 10.16 -7.35
CA PRO A 59 15.21 11.22 -7.05
C PRO A 59 13.95 11.19 -7.91
N ALA A 60 14.07 10.97 -9.22
CA ALA A 60 12.91 10.88 -10.12
C ALA A 60 11.99 9.68 -9.80
N THR A 61 12.57 8.54 -9.39
CA THR A 61 11.79 7.36 -8.98
C THR A 61 11.07 7.62 -7.67
N LEU A 62 11.74 8.28 -6.72
CA LEU A 62 11.19 8.66 -5.43
C LEU A 62 10.01 9.61 -5.61
N GLN A 63 10.15 10.67 -6.42
CA GLN A 63 9.07 11.62 -6.69
C GLN A 63 7.88 10.97 -7.43
N LYS A 64 8.14 10.17 -8.48
CA LYS A 64 7.08 9.44 -9.19
C LYS A 64 6.29 8.55 -8.24
N ARG A 65 6.97 7.87 -7.32
CA ARG A 65 6.32 6.98 -6.36
C ARG A 65 5.57 7.74 -5.27
N ALA A 66 6.17 8.79 -4.71
CA ALA A 66 5.52 9.66 -3.74
C ALA A 66 4.22 10.23 -4.31
N MET A 67 4.22 10.67 -5.57
CA MET A 67 3.02 11.17 -6.24
C MET A 67 1.95 10.08 -6.40
N ALA A 68 2.34 8.90 -6.89
CA ALA A 68 1.42 7.77 -7.05
C ALA A 68 0.78 7.35 -5.71
N TRP A 69 1.58 7.25 -4.65
CA TRP A 69 1.10 6.92 -3.31
C TRP A 69 0.28 8.02 -2.65
N CYS A 70 0.57 9.29 -2.94
CA CYS A 70 -0.25 10.42 -2.49
C CYS A 70 -1.65 10.35 -3.12
N ILE A 71 -1.74 10.15 -4.43
CA ILE A 71 -3.01 9.95 -5.16
C ILE A 71 -3.79 8.77 -4.58
N LEU A 72 -3.12 7.62 -4.38
CA LEU A 72 -3.73 6.44 -3.80
C LEU A 72 -4.25 6.70 -2.39
N GLY A 73 -3.43 7.31 -1.52
CA GLY A 73 -3.79 7.61 -0.14
C GLY A 73 -4.98 8.56 -0.05
N TYR A 74 -5.01 9.61 -0.86
CA TYR A 74 -6.13 10.55 -0.91
C TYR A 74 -7.41 9.86 -1.39
N SER A 75 -7.31 9.07 -2.47
CA SER A 75 -8.44 8.34 -3.03
C SER A 75 -8.99 7.31 -2.03
N LEU A 76 -8.12 6.56 -1.34
CA LEU A 76 -8.49 5.61 -0.28
C LEU A 76 -9.18 6.31 0.88
N ALA A 77 -8.64 7.44 1.35
CA ALA A 77 -9.26 8.22 2.43
C ALA A 77 -10.69 8.65 2.06
N SER A 78 -10.91 9.02 0.79
CA SER A 78 -12.25 9.40 0.30
C SER A 78 -13.27 8.26 0.36
N THR A 79 -12.84 6.99 0.34
CA THR A 79 -13.72 5.80 0.44
C THR A 79 -14.20 5.54 1.87
N LEU A 80 -13.53 6.09 2.89
CA LEU A 80 -13.87 5.89 4.31
C LEU A 80 -15.24 6.47 4.68
N LYS A 81 -15.82 7.35 3.85
CA LYS A 81 -17.18 7.88 4.04
C LYS A 81 -18.29 6.87 3.67
N ILE A 82 -17.96 5.77 3.00
CA ILE A 82 -18.95 4.76 2.58
C ILE A 82 -19.32 3.91 3.79
N GLU A 83 -20.59 3.92 4.20
CA GLU A 83 -21.04 3.19 5.40
C GLU A 83 -21.39 1.72 5.11
N ASN A 84 -21.88 1.42 3.92
CA ASN A 84 -22.28 0.07 3.54
C ASN A 84 -21.04 -0.80 3.23
N THR A 85 -20.82 -1.87 4.01
CA THR A 85 -19.65 -2.77 3.87
C THR A 85 -19.54 -3.42 2.48
N PRO A 86 -20.59 -4.03 1.91
CA PRO A 86 -20.57 -4.53 0.52
C PRO A 86 -20.08 -3.49 -0.49
N THR A 87 -20.67 -2.30 -0.48
CA THR A 87 -20.33 -1.20 -1.39
C THR A 87 -18.91 -0.72 -1.16
N TYR A 88 -18.49 -0.57 0.10
CA TYR A 88 -17.14 -0.18 0.47
C TYR A 88 -16.08 -1.12 -0.09
N VAL A 89 -16.25 -2.44 0.09
CA VAL A 89 -15.30 -3.45 -0.42
C VAL A 89 -15.24 -3.45 -1.95
N LYS A 90 -16.40 -3.33 -2.63
CA LYS A 90 -16.46 -3.20 -4.09
C LYS A 90 -15.73 -1.94 -4.57
N THR A 91 -15.93 -0.81 -3.89
CA THR A 91 -15.24 0.45 -4.17
C THR A 91 -13.73 0.31 -4.01
N LEU A 92 -13.23 -0.36 -2.97
CA LEU A 92 -11.78 -0.58 -2.81
C LEU A 92 -11.18 -1.32 -4.01
N ILE A 93 -11.86 -2.35 -4.52
CA ILE A 93 -11.39 -3.10 -5.70
C ILE A 93 -11.49 -2.28 -6.98
N GLN A 94 -12.57 -1.54 -7.18
CA GLN A 94 -12.68 -0.63 -8.32
C GLN A 94 -11.58 0.43 -8.30
N LEU A 95 -11.31 1.03 -7.14
CA LEU A 95 -10.23 2.00 -6.96
C LEU A 95 -8.87 1.40 -7.33
N MET A 96 -8.59 0.17 -6.90
CA MET A 96 -7.32 -0.47 -7.27
C MET A 96 -7.22 -0.76 -8.77
N GLU A 97 -8.32 -1.07 -9.45
CA GLU A 97 -8.32 -1.23 -10.91
C GLU A 97 -7.99 0.06 -11.63
N GLU A 98 -8.57 1.16 -11.17
CA GLU A 98 -8.28 2.50 -11.69
C GLU A 98 -6.83 2.90 -11.42
N TYR A 99 -6.32 2.59 -10.23
CA TYR A 99 -4.94 2.84 -9.85
C TYR A 99 -3.96 2.06 -10.71
N ASP A 100 -4.20 0.78 -10.95
CA ASP A 100 -3.37 -0.06 -11.82
C ASP A 100 -3.36 0.48 -13.25
N TYR A 101 -4.54 0.84 -13.77
CA TYR A 101 -4.67 1.47 -15.07
C TYR A 101 -3.87 2.77 -15.14
N LEU A 102 -3.91 3.59 -14.09
CA LEU A 102 -3.14 4.83 -14.02
C LEU A 102 -1.63 4.57 -14.03
N LEU A 103 -1.14 3.54 -13.32
CA LEU A 103 0.29 3.21 -13.28
C LEU A 103 0.82 2.63 -14.59
N ASP A 104 0.01 1.87 -15.30
CA ASP A 104 0.34 1.31 -16.62
C ASP A 104 0.44 2.39 -17.71
N HIS A 105 -0.18 3.55 -17.48
CA HIS A 105 -0.11 4.70 -18.37
C HIS A 105 0.82 5.76 -17.79
N ASP A 106 1.48 6.55 -18.64
CA ASP A 106 2.49 7.47 -18.13
C ASP A 106 1.86 8.61 -17.32
N MET A 107 2.09 8.58 -16.00
CA MET A 107 1.76 9.63 -15.03
C MET A 107 2.29 11.01 -15.40
N SER A 108 3.34 11.10 -16.22
CA SER A 108 3.84 12.38 -16.75
C SER A 108 2.81 13.09 -17.64
N SER A 109 1.82 12.35 -18.13
CA SER A 109 0.76 12.79 -19.02
C SER A 109 -0.57 12.89 -18.29
N PHE A 110 -0.62 13.57 -17.13
CA PHE A 110 -1.85 14.11 -16.52
C PHE A 110 -2.51 15.18 -17.42
N GLY A 111 -2.66 14.87 -18.71
CA GLY A 111 -3.30 15.69 -19.71
C GLY A 111 -4.82 15.68 -19.56
N PRO A 112 -5.53 16.40 -20.44
CA PRO A 112 -6.98 16.61 -20.37
C PRO A 112 -7.85 15.34 -20.53
N ASN A 113 -7.22 14.18 -20.77
CA ASN A 113 -7.87 12.91 -21.09
C ASN A 113 -8.19 12.07 -19.85
N PHE A 114 -7.71 12.45 -18.66
CA PHE A 114 -8.07 11.79 -17.41
C PHE A 114 -8.98 12.71 -16.60
N LYS A 115 -10.15 12.21 -16.22
CA LYS A 115 -11.10 12.96 -15.40
C LYS A 115 -11.59 12.10 -14.25
N SER A 116 -11.47 12.62 -13.04
CA SER A 116 -12.18 12.09 -11.89
C SER A 116 -13.63 12.55 -11.96
N ARG A 117 -14.57 11.61 -11.82
CA ARG A 117 -16.00 11.90 -11.79
C ARG A 117 -16.45 12.05 -10.34
N GLU A 118 -17.29 13.04 -10.04
CA GLU A 118 -17.98 13.08 -8.75
C GLU A 118 -18.95 11.89 -8.67
N VAL A 119 -18.72 11.03 -7.66
CA VAL A 119 -19.36 9.74 -7.50
C VAL A 119 -20.88 9.91 -7.36
N SER A 120 -21.64 9.38 -8.32
CA SER A 120 -23.05 9.05 -8.14
C SER A 120 -23.09 7.57 -7.76
N VAL A 121 -23.11 7.27 -6.45
CA VAL A 121 -23.00 5.90 -5.94
C VAL A 121 -24.23 5.10 -6.41
N ASN A 122 -24.10 4.34 -7.48
CA ASN A 122 -25.06 3.33 -7.92
C ASN A 122 -24.36 1.97 -7.97
N LEU A 123 -23.60 1.65 -6.92
CA LEU A 123 -23.07 0.29 -6.67
C LEU A 123 -24.12 -0.63 -6.02
N ASP A 124 -25.34 -0.11 -5.83
CA ASP A 124 -26.52 -0.79 -5.26
C ASP A 124 -27.14 -1.87 -6.17
N ARG A 125 -26.38 -2.38 -7.16
CA ARG A 125 -26.81 -3.60 -7.85
C ARG A 125 -26.63 -4.77 -6.90
N GLU A 126 -27.75 -5.10 -6.26
CA GLU A 126 -28.05 -6.34 -5.55
C GLU A 126 -27.35 -7.53 -6.23
N ASP A 127 -26.65 -8.32 -5.42
CA ASP A 127 -26.36 -9.73 -5.63
C ASP A 127 -26.04 -10.18 -7.06
N VAL A 128 -25.08 -9.52 -7.71
CA VAL A 128 -24.38 -10.14 -8.83
C VAL A 128 -23.37 -11.12 -8.25
N GLU A 129 -23.47 -12.40 -8.62
CA GLU A 129 -22.57 -13.49 -8.18
C GLU A 129 -21.09 -13.18 -8.36
N GLU A 130 -20.74 -12.23 -9.24
CA GLU A 130 -19.36 -11.83 -9.50
C GLU A 130 -19.23 -10.30 -9.71
N PHE A 131 -18.48 -9.62 -8.83
CA PHE A 131 -18.09 -8.23 -9.03
C PHE A 131 -16.82 -8.16 -9.90
N LYS A 132 -16.91 -7.47 -11.04
CA LYS A 132 -15.78 -7.21 -11.94
C LYS A 132 -15.54 -5.70 -12.04
N PRO A 133 -14.40 -5.18 -11.57
CA PRO A 133 -14.07 -3.77 -11.73
C PRO A 133 -13.84 -3.46 -13.21
N LYS A 134 -14.15 -2.23 -13.63
CA LYS A 134 -14.10 -1.81 -15.04
C LYS A 134 -13.61 -0.38 -15.19
N ILE A 135 -12.77 -0.16 -16.20
CA ILE A 135 -12.35 1.19 -16.60
C ILE A 135 -13.36 1.78 -17.56
N HIS A 136 -13.90 2.96 -17.24
CA HIS A 136 -14.85 3.66 -18.08
C HIS A 136 -14.14 4.56 -19.10
N LYS A 137 -14.39 4.32 -20.38
CA LYS A 137 -13.81 5.08 -21.49
C LYS A 137 -14.92 5.66 -22.35
N VAL A 138 -14.85 6.97 -22.62
CA VAL A 138 -15.74 7.65 -23.56
C VAL A 138 -14.87 8.38 -24.58
N GLY A 139 -14.87 7.89 -25.82
CA GLY A 139 -13.93 8.34 -26.84
C GLY A 139 -12.48 8.07 -26.40
N ASN A 140 -11.65 9.12 -26.38
CA ASN A 140 -10.26 9.07 -25.92
C ASN A 140 -10.08 9.46 -24.43
N THR A 141 -11.17 9.71 -23.72
CA THR A 141 -11.14 10.14 -22.31
C THR A 141 -11.43 8.96 -21.40
N VAL A 142 -10.58 8.79 -20.39
CA VAL A 142 -10.74 7.81 -19.32
C VAL A 142 -11.36 8.50 -18.11
N TYR A 143 -12.44 7.91 -17.60
CA TYR A 143 -13.15 8.38 -16.43
C TYR A 143 -12.86 7.45 -15.26
N PHE A 144 -12.27 8.02 -14.22
CA PHE A 144 -12.07 7.34 -12.95
C PHE A 144 -13.22 7.69 -12.01
N GLU A 145 -13.81 6.67 -11.40
CA GLU A 145 -14.94 6.84 -10.49
C GLU A 145 -14.45 7.15 -9.08
N PHE A 146 -13.43 6.41 -8.60
CA PHE A 146 -12.95 6.52 -7.23
C PHE A 146 -11.52 7.05 -7.12
N LEU A 147 -10.72 6.92 -8.18
CA LEU A 147 -9.38 7.48 -8.22
C LEU A 147 -9.43 8.99 -8.46
N GLN A 148 -8.91 9.72 -7.50
CA GLN A 148 -8.85 11.18 -7.51
C GLN A 148 -7.48 11.64 -7.99
N ILE A 149 -7.47 12.24 -9.17
CA ILE A 149 -6.25 12.74 -9.79
C ILE A 149 -6.16 14.25 -9.58
N PHE A 150 -5.02 14.70 -9.08
CA PHE A 150 -4.72 16.11 -8.87
C PHE A 150 -3.25 16.36 -9.18
N ASN A 151 -2.94 17.59 -9.60
CA ASN A 151 -1.57 18.03 -9.83
C ASN A 151 -1.07 18.76 -8.58
N ILE A 152 0.08 18.33 -8.05
CA ILE A 152 0.73 18.95 -6.89
C ILE A 152 1.93 19.73 -7.41
N PRO A 153 1.95 21.08 -7.29
CA PRO A 153 3.00 21.91 -7.86
C PRO A 153 4.26 21.97 -6.96
N CYS A 154 4.60 20.88 -6.28
CA CYS A 154 5.79 20.79 -5.43
C CYS A 154 6.29 19.35 -5.32
N ASP A 155 7.56 19.21 -4.95
CA ASP A 155 8.13 17.91 -4.61
C ASP A 155 7.48 17.38 -3.33
N LEU A 156 7.20 16.09 -3.32
CA LEU A 156 6.64 15.40 -2.17
C LEU A 156 7.76 14.80 -1.32
N ASP A 157 7.62 14.89 0.00
CA ASP A 157 8.48 14.16 0.93
C ASP A 157 8.05 12.69 0.95
N TYR A 158 8.92 11.83 0.43
CA TYR A 158 8.66 10.39 0.31
C TYR A 158 8.41 9.70 1.65
N LEU A 159 9.12 10.09 2.72
CA LEU A 159 8.94 9.47 4.03
C LEU A 159 7.61 9.87 4.63
N GLU A 160 7.25 11.15 4.53
CA GLU A 160 5.93 11.62 4.98
C GLU A 160 4.79 10.95 4.19
N ILE A 161 4.96 10.73 2.88
CA ILE A 161 3.97 9.97 2.10
C ILE A 161 3.86 8.52 2.57
N ILE A 162 4.96 7.85 2.91
CA ILE A 162 4.93 6.50 3.50
C ILE A 162 4.15 6.52 4.81
N PHE A 163 4.40 7.49 5.69
CA PHE A 163 3.76 7.58 7.00
C PHE A 163 2.27 7.86 6.86
N ALA A 164 1.90 8.83 6.02
CA ALA A 164 0.52 9.20 5.77
C ALA A 164 -0.27 8.06 5.13
N LEU A 165 0.27 7.42 4.08
CA LEU A 165 -0.39 6.27 3.45
C LEU A 165 -0.53 5.10 4.42
N SER A 166 0.46 4.87 5.28
CA SER A 166 0.37 3.82 6.31
C SER A 166 -0.76 4.10 7.32
N ASP A 167 -0.98 5.34 7.71
CA ASP A 167 -2.09 5.69 8.60
C ASP A 167 -3.44 5.56 7.91
N VAL A 168 -3.56 6.01 6.66
CA VAL A 168 -4.77 5.81 5.86
C VAL A 168 -5.07 4.32 5.71
N LEU A 169 -4.08 3.49 5.40
CA LEU A 169 -4.28 2.05 5.25
C LEU A 169 -4.75 1.39 6.56
N LYS A 170 -4.24 1.81 7.72
CA LYS A 170 -4.74 1.34 9.02
C LYS A 170 -6.22 1.67 9.20
N LEU A 171 -6.66 2.86 8.79
CA LEU A 171 -8.08 3.23 8.82
C LEU A 171 -8.90 2.40 7.82
N VAL A 172 -8.37 2.17 6.61
CA VAL A 172 -9.03 1.38 5.56
C VAL A 172 -9.27 -0.06 6.01
N PHE A 173 -8.24 -0.72 6.56
CA PHE A 173 -8.35 -2.07 7.10
C PHE A 173 -9.18 -2.11 8.38
N GLY A 174 -9.05 -1.12 9.27
CA GLY A 174 -9.81 -1.03 10.51
C GLY A 174 -11.31 -0.82 10.30
N LYS A 175 -11.73 -0.23 9.17
CA LYS A 175 -13.13 -0.05 8.78
C LYS A 175 -13.79 -1.34 8.28
N LEU A 176 -13.02 -2.41 7.99
CA LEU A 176 -13.60 -3.67 7.54
C LEU A 176 -14.46 -4.30 8.64
N ASP A 177 -15.78 -4.20 8.48
CA ASP A 177 -16.74 -4.83 9.38
C ASP A 177 -16.79 -6.34 9.12
N VAL A 178 -15.96 -7.07 9.88
CA VAL A 178 -15.78 -8.52 9.74
C VAL A 178 -17.09 -9.30 9.89
N ASP A 179 -18.05 -8.77 10.65
CA ASP A 179 -19.34 -9.41 10.91
C ASP A 179 -20.29 -9.34 9.70
N LYS A 180 -20.11 -8.35 8.82
CA LYS A 180 -20.96 -8.15 7.63
C LYS A 180 -20.34 -8.69 6.33
N VAL A 181 -19.20 -9.36 6.41
CA VAL A 181 -18.48 -9.87 5.24
C VAL A 181 -18.97 -11.27 4.86
N ASN A 182 -19.61 -11.36 3.68
CA ASN A 182 -19.94 -12.64 3.06
C ASN A 182 -18.73 -13.21 2.29
N ARG A 183 -18.89 -14.39 1.67
CA ARG A 183 -17.81 -15.06 0.93
C ARG A 183 -17.24 -14.21 -0.21
N LEU A 184 -18.11 -13.59 -1.02
CA LEU A 184 -17.69 -12.74 -2.13
C LEU A 184 -16.86 -11.54 -1.62
N HIS A 185 -17.34 -10.85 -0.60
CA HIS A 185 -16.63 -9.72 -0.01
C HIS A 185 -15.30 -10.14 0.61
N TYR A 186 -15.23 -11.33 1.23
CA TYR A 186 -13.98 -11.88 1.74
C TYR A 186 -12.94 -12.06 0.61
N GLU A 187 -13.33 -12.64 -0.52
CA GLU A 187 -12.43 -12.81 -1.67
C GLU A 187 -11.98 -11.46 -2.25
N LEU A 188 -12.88 -10.47 -2.33
CA LEU A 188 -12.53 -9.12 -2.75
C LEU A 188 -11.54 -8.44 -1.78
N ILE A 189 -11.71 -8.60 -0.46
CA ILE A 189 -10.75 -8.09 0.52
C ILE A 189 -9.36 -8.71 0.33
N LEU A 190 -9.28 -10.02 0.07
CA LEU A 190 -8.00 -10.69 -0.20
C LEU A 190 -7.35 -10.19 -1.49
N ARG A 191 -8.13 -9.92 -2.54
CA ARG A 191 -7.61 -9.32 -3.78
C ARG A 191 -7.08 -7.91 -3.54
N PHE A 192 -7.79 -7.10 -2.76
CA PHE A 192 -7.35 -5.75 -2.36
C PHE A 192 -6.03 -5.83 -1.60
N ASP A 193 -5.95 -6.71 -0.59
CA ASP A 193 -4.74 -6.96 0.18
C ASP A 193 -3.55 -7.38 -0.70
N SER A 194 -3.79 -8.23 -1.68
CA SER A 194 -2.75 -8.67 -2.64
C SER A 194 -2.22 -7.52 -3.49
N ARG A 195 -3.10 -6.63 -3.99
CA ARG A 195 -2.66 -5.44 -4.73
C ARG A 195 -1.89 -4.48 -3.82
N MET A 196 -2.35 -4.26 -2.60
CA MET A 196 -1.61 -3.43 -1.64
C MET A 196 -0.23 -4.01 -1.31
N LYS A 197 -0.09 -5.35 -1.17
CA LYS A 197 1.23 -6.02 -1.06
C LYS A 197 2.13 -5.61 -2.20
N HIS A 198 1.62 -5.75 -3.43
CA HIS A 198 2.39 -5.48 -4.64
C HIS A 198 2.84 -4.02 -4.76
N HIS A 199 1.91 -3.06 -4.59
CA HIS A 199 2.21 -1.64 -4.85
C HIS A 199 2.89 -0.91 -3.70
N PHE A 200 2.79 -1.41 -2.47
CA PHE A 200 3.27 -0.71 -1.28
C PHE A 200 4.20 -1.59 -0.44
N TYR A 201 3.69 -2.64 0.22
CA TYR A 201 4.46 -3.38 1.22
C TYR A 201 5.73 -4.01 0.64
N SER A 202 5.62 -4.75 -0.46
CA SER A 202 6.77 -5.45 -1.06
C SER A 202 7.80 -4.49 -1.64
N VAL A 203 7.38 -3.29 -2.05
CA VAL A 203 8.31 -2.22 -2.46
C VAL A 203 9.16 -1.79 -1.26
N LEU A 204 8.51 -1.47 -0.13
CA LEU A 204 9.19 -1.03 1.08
C LEU A 204 10.07 -2.13 1.69
N GLU A 205 9.61 -3.37 1.69
CA GLU A 205 10.36 -4.53 2.17
C GLU A 205 11.62 -4.77 1.33
N LYS A 206 11.49 -4.70 0.00
CA LYS A 206 12.63 -4.86 -0.92
C LYS A 206 13.65 -3.75 -0.76
N GLU A 207 13.21 -2.51 -0.58
CA GLU A 207 14.09 -1.37 -0.32
C GLU A 207 14.88 -1.56 0.97
N MET A 208 14.21 -1.95 2.05
CA MET A 208 14.86 -2.24 3.32
C MET A 208 15.83 -3.41 3.23
N TYR A 209 15.48 -4.44 2.46
CA TYR A 209 16.37 -5.56 2.21
C TYR A 209 17.66 -5.12 1.49
N GLU A 210 17.57 -4.36 0.41
CA GLU A 210 18.74 -3.91 -0.34
C GLU A 210 19.61 -2.93 0.46
N ILE A 211 19.00 -2.00 1.21
CA ILE A 211 19.72 -1.08 2.09
C ILE A 211 20.40 -1.85 3.22
N GLY A 212 19.70 -2.79 3.83
CA GLY A 212 20.24 -3.63 4.89
C GLY A 212 21.42 -4.47 4.40
N LYS A 213 21.29 -5.11 3.25
CA LYS A 213 22.35 -5.88 2.60
C LYS A 213 23.59 -5.02 2.34
N LYS A 214 23.42 -3.82 1.80
CA LYS A 214 24.52 -2.86 1.56
C LYS A 214 25.20 -2.46 2.88
N THR A 215 24.41 -2.15 3.90
CA THR A 215 24.90 -1.75 5.23
C THR A 215 25.74 -2.86 5.88
N VAL A 216 25.28 -4.11 5.84
CA VAL A 216 26.05 -5.26 6.36
C VAL A 216 27.38 -5.42 5.61
N ALA A 217 27.37 -5.29 4.29
CA ALA A 217 28.58 -5.45 3.47
C ALA A 217 29.62 -4.37 3.79
N GLU A 218 29.20 -3.12 3.95
CA GLU A 218 30.06 -2.00 4.34
C GLU A 218 30.66 -2.23 5.73
N GLN A 219 29.83 -2.55 6.73
CA GLN A 219 30.30 -2.80 8.10
C GLN A 219 31.28 -3.98 8.18
N THR A 220 31.04 -5.05 7.39
CA THR A 220 31.94 -6.21 7.36
C THR A 220 33.29 -5.87 6.70
N ALA A 221 33.28 -5.02 5.68
CA ALA A 221 34.50 -4.56 5.01
C ALA A 221 35.36 -3.68 5.93
N ASP A 222 34.72 -2.80 6.73
CA ASP A 222 35.38 -1.96 7.71
C ASP A 222 36.07 -2.80 8.79
N VAL A 223 35.37 -3.80 9.32
CA VAL A 223 35.92 -4.75 10.30
C VAL A 223 37.14 -5.48 9.73
N ASN A 224 37.05 -5.99 8.49
CA ASN A 224 38.18 -6.66 7.84
C ASN A 224 39.38 -5.72 7.65
N THR A 225 39.12 -4.45 7.33
CA THR A 225 40.17 -3.43 7.19
C THR A 225 40.86 -3.18 8.52
N LEU A 226 40.09 -3.01 9.62
CA LEU A 226 40.62 -2.85 10.97
C LEU A 226 41.49 -4.05 11.39
N PHE A 227 41.03 -5.28 11.12
CA PHE A 227 41.82 -6.48 11.42
C PHE A 227 43.14 -6.51 10.65
N LYS A 228 43.13 -6.16 9.35
CA LYS A 228 44.37 -6.07 8.55
C LYS A 228 45.33 -5.02 9.09
N THR A 229 44.83 -3.83 9.44
CA THR A 229 45.67 -2.77 10.02
C THR A 229 46.27 -3.23 11.35
N TRP A 230 45.50 -3.90 12.21
CA TRP A 230 46.01 -4.44 13.48
C TRP A 230 47.10 -5.51 13.29
N LEU A 231 46.95 -6.39 12.29
CA LEU A 231 47.95 -7.43 11.99
C LEU A 231 49.26 -6.86 11.44
N VAL A 232 49.25 -5.70 10.78
CA VAL A 232 50.45 -5.04 10.24
C VAL A 232 51.23 -4.26 11.31
N VAL A 233 50.58 -3.91 12.43
CA VAL A 233 51.18 -3.14 13.53
C VAL A 233 51.87 -4.05 14.57
N LYS A 234 51.75 -5.38 14.43
CA LYS A 234 52.47 -6.38 15.24
C LYS A 234 53.61 -7.01 14.45
#